data_AF-A0A0B2A344-F1
#
_entry.id   AF-A0A0B2A344-F1
#
_cell.length_a   1.000
_cell.length_b   1.000
_cell.length_c   1.000
_cell.angle_alpha   90.00
_cell.angle_beta   90.00
_cell.angle_gamma   90.00
#
_symmetry.space_group_name_H-M   'P 1'
#
loop_
_entity.id
_entity.type
_entity.pdbx_description
1 polymer ?
#
loop_
_entity_poly.entity_id
_entity_poly.type
_entity_poly.pdbx_seq_one_letter_code
_entity_poly.pdbx_strand_id
1 'polypeptide(L)'
;MSEVRRTRRIGVIASLFTGVLVASLSIAGAAFASGSTVHPVSSAQTPAWTDGKTVTVQYAQNFFCDTAVASNAPSGCEVGTDATRGPVANADRSTLYVLVPLFSNPVPAPMCAVASCPNHPLNIDLSRIAGALGAAPGAVGDVALPAHSHILDGAAGGWWDVKIVAVTNESAWAKLAAGKSEAVMNSLIADPSSGVLGPIPTNMYLFFNVVGSHR
;
A
#
# COMPACT_ATOMS: atom_id res chain seq x y z
N MET A 1 -13.36 35.65 -87.14
CA MET A 1 -14.61 34.86 -86.98
C MET A 1 -14.34 33.44 -87.45
N SER A 2 -14.09 32.52 -86.53
CA SER A 2 -14.65 31.15 -86.48
C SER A 2 -13.79 30.29 -85.56
N GLU A 3 -14.46 29.84 -84.50
CA GLU A 3 -14.04 28.93 -83.45
C GLU A 3 -13.81 27.52 -84.02
N VAL A 4 -12.77 26.80 -83.59
CA VAL A 4 -12.81 25.35 -83.46
C VAL A 4 -12.06 24.94 -82.19
N ARG A 5 -12.82 24.59 -81.16
CA ARG A 5 -12.37 24.00 -79.90
C ARG A 5 -12.70 22.50 -79.94
N ARG A 6 -11.70 21.62 -79.81
CA ARG A 6 -11.82 20.16 -79.64
C ARG A 6 -10.42 19.62 -79.29
N THR A 7 -10.18 18.66 -78.40
CA THR A 7 -10.97 17.89 -77.44
C THR A 7 -9.98 17.21 -76.49
N ARG A 8 -10.40 17.03 -75.23
CA ARG A 8 -10.08 15.94 -74.27
C ARG A 8 -8.80 15.10 -74.48
N ARG A 9 -7.96 15.09 -73.44
CA ARG A 9 -7.29 13.87 -72.98
C ARG A 9 -7.61 13.65 -71.50
N ILE A 10 -8.18 12.49 -71.24
CA ILE A 10 -8.44 11.85 -69.96
C ILE A 10 -7.16 11.11 -69.58
N GLY A 11 -6.75 11.10 -68.31
CA GLY A 11 -5.76 10.12 -67.86
C GLY A 11 -5.14 10.34 -66.49
N VAL A 12 -5.71 9.63 -65.50
CA VAL A 12 -5.03 8.91 -64.40
C VAL A 12 -4.51 9.69 -63.18
N ILE A 13 -5.30 9.50 -62.12
CA ILE A 13 -5.04 9.37 -60.68
C ILE A 13 -3.60 8.97 -60.29
N ALA A 14 -3.01 9.66 -59.30
CA ALA A 14 -2.26 9.02 -58.21
C ALA A 14 -2.01 10.02 -57.07
N SER A 15 -2.82 9.90 -56.01
CA SER A 15 -2.53 10.46 -54.71
C SER A 15 -1.31 9.76 -54.12
N LEU A 16 -0.27 10.52 -53.76
CA LEU A 16 0.82 10.02 -52.92
C LEU A 16 0.91 10.91 -51.67
N PHE A 17 0.13 10.50 -50.66
CA PHE A 17 0.46 10.75 -49.27
C PHE A 17 1.68 9.89 -48.92
N THR A 18 2.80 10.54 -48.63
CA THR A 18 3.96 9.91 -47.98
C THR A 18 4.73 11.09 -47.39
N GLY A 19 4.87 11.30 -46.08
CA GLY A 19 4.81 10.40 -44.94
C GLY A 19 5.84 10.99 -43.99
N VAL A 20 5.41 11.91 -43.14
CA VAL A 20 6.27 12.54 -42.13
C VAL A 20 6.70 11.43 -41.16
N LEU A 21 7.97 11.05 -41.23
CA LEU A 21 8.61 10.17 -40.26
C LEU A 21 8.82 10.98 -38.96
N VAL A 22 7.79 11.03 -38.13
CA VAL A 22 7.96 11.39 -36.72
C VAL A 22 8.70 10.23 -36.08
N ALA A 23 10.00 10.42 -35.80
CA ALA A 23 10.76 9.53 -34.96
C ALA A 23 10.19 9.62 -33.53
N SER A 24 9.17 8.82 -33.25
CA SER A 24 8.70 8.57 -31.90
C SER A 24 9.79 7.83 -31.14
N LEU A 25 10.54 8.54 -30.32
CA LEU A 25 11.27 7.95 -29.21
C LEU A 25 10.24 7.28 -28.30
N SER A 26 10.03 5.98 -28.51
CA SER A 26 9.40 5.12 -27.52
C SER A 26 10.37 5.03 -26.35
N ILE A 27 10.27 5.96 -25.40
CA ILE A 27 10.73 5.69 -24.04
C ILE A 27 9.87 4.53 -23.59
N ALA A 28 10.43 3.32 -23.64
CA ALA A 28 9.89 2.16 -22.97
C ALA A 28 9.93 2.50 -21.48
N GLY A 29 8.89 3.18 -21.00
CA GLY A 29 8.56 3.18 -19.59
C GLY A 29 8.38 1.72 -19.22
N ALA A 30 9.28 1.19 -18.41
CA ALA A 30 9.01 -0.03 -17.67
C ALA A 30 7.77 0.28 -16.81
N ALA A 31 6.60 -0.04 -17.34
CA ALA A 31 5.42 -0.21 -16.52
C ALA A 31 5.75 -1.36 -15.59
N PHE A 32 6.16 -1.04 -14.35
CA PHE A 32 6.06 -2.00 -13.28
C PHE A 32 4.57 -2.30 -13.16
N ALA A 33 4.15 -3.40 -13.80
CA ALA A 33 2.89 -4.02 -13.51
C ALA A 33 2.98 -4.55 -12.08
N SER A 34 2.71 -3.68 -11.11
CA SER A 34 2.50 -4.06 -9.72
C SER A 34 1.11 -4.70 -9.61
N GLY A 35 0.89 -5.81 -10.30
CA GLY A 35 -0.14 -6.76 -9.94
C GLY A 35 0.37 -7.53 -8.74
N SER A 36 -0.41 -7.61 -7.65
CA SER A 36 -0.11 -8.49 -6.51
C SER A 36 0.07 -9.93 -6.98
N THR A 37 1.31 -10.29 -7.26
CA THR A 37 1.72 -11.66 -7.53
C THR A 37 2.17 -12.27 -6.22
N VAL A 38 1.49 -13.33 -5.80
CA VAL A 38 1.89 -14.21 -4.69
C VAL A 38 3.17 -14.95 -5.11
N HIS A 39 4.30 -14.25 -5.09
CA HIS A 39 5.60 -14.84 -5.32
C HIS A 39 6.22 -15.17 -3.95
N PRO A 40 6.84 -16.36 -3.78
CA PRO A 40 7.64 -16.63 -2.60
C PRO A 40 8.84 -15.68 -2.60
N VAL A 41 9.00 -14.89 -1.55
CA VAL A 41 10.09 -13.92 -1.45
C VAL A 41 10.73 -13.99 -0.08
N SER A 42 11.98 -14.49 -0.06
CA SER A 42 12.98 -14.39 1.02
C SER A 42 12.64 -15.05 2.37
N SER A 43 13.68 -15.30 3.17
CA SER A 43 13.57 -15.53 4.61
C SER A 43 13.65 -14.22 5.40
N ALA A 44 13.18 -13.10 4.81
CA ALA A 44 13.27 -11.80 5.45
C ALA A 44 12.40 -11.76 6.70
N GLN A 45 12.91 -11.04 7.69
CA GLN A 45 12.34 -10.99 9.02
C GLN A 45 12.21 -9.54 9.47
N THR A 46 11.15 -9.28 10.23
CA THR A 46 10.96 -8.02 10.95
C THR A 46 10.53 -8.35 12.39
N PRO A 47 10.81 -7.46 13.35
CA PRO A 47 10.20 -7.56 14.66
C PRO A 47 8.71 -7.19 14.60
N ALA A 48 7.94 -7.70 15.55
CA ALA A 48 6.58 -7.30 15.85
C ALA A 48 6.33 -7.38 17.36
N TRP A 49 5.25 -6.76 17.83
CA TRP A 49 4.82 -6.82 19.23
C TRP A 49 3.58 -7.71 19.39
N THR A 50 3.55 -8.53 20.43
CA THR A 50 2.36 -9.29 20.85
C THR A 50 2.50 -9.68 22.31
N ASP A 51 1.40 -9.65 23.06
CA ASP A 51 1.33 -10.12 24.47
C ASP A 51 2.48 -9.66 25.38
N GLY A 52 2.88 -8.39 25.25
CA GLY A 52 3.94 -7.80 26.08
C GLY A 52 5.36 -8.16 25.64
N LYS A 53 5.54 -8.79 24.47
CA LYS A 53 6.83 -9.29 23.98
C LYS A 53 7.14 -8.76 22.59
N THR A 54 8.43 -8.77 22.25
CA THR A 54 8.86 -8.63 20.86
C THR A 54 8.99 -10.02 20.26
N VAL A 55 8.37 -10.26 19.13
CA VAL A 55 8.48 -11.50 18.35
C VAL A 55 9.10 -11.21 16.99
N THR A 56 9.53 -12.25 16.30
CA THR A 56 10.04 -12.17 14.93
C THR A 56 9.06 -12.81 13.99
N VAL A 57 8.67 -12.07 12.96
CA VAL A 57 7.86 -12.59 11.87
C VAL A 57 8.74 -12.86 10.66
N GLN A 58 8.44 -13.92 9.94
CA GLN A 58 9.11 -14.27 8.69
C GLN A 58 8.10 -14.27 7.56
N TYR A 59 8.38 -13.49 6.53
CA TYR A 59 7.54 -13.39 5.35
C TYR A 59 7.92 -14.49 4.37
N ALA A 60 6.96 -15.34 3.99
CA ALA A 60 7.19 -16.41 3.02
C ALA A 60 6.56 -16.12 1.66
N GLN A 61 5.71 -15.09 1.57
CA GLN A 61 5.04 -14.65 0.35
C GLN A 61 4.96 -13.13 0.34
N ASN A 62 4.71 -12.55 -0.84
CA ASN A 62 4.43 -11.13 -0.97
C ASN A 62 3.03 -10.76 -0.43
N PHE A 63 2.75 -9.46 -0.31
CA PHE A 63 1.45 -8.94 0.08
C PHE A 63 0.35 -9.16 -0.97
N PHE A 64 -0.90 -9.00 -0.56
CA PHE A 64 -2.08 -9.01 -1.42
C PHE A 64 -2.96 -7.80 -1.13
N CYS A 65 -3.48 -7.15 -2.16
CA CYS A 65 -4.47 -6.09 -2.03
C CYS A 65 -5.73 -6.41 -2.85
N ASP A 66 -6.91 -6.24 -2.26
CA ASP A 66 -8.18 -6.52 -2.94
C ASP A 66 -8.42 -5.48 -4.03
N THR A 67 -8.28 -5.93 -5.28
CA THR A 67 -8.45 -5.11 -6.48
C THR A 67 -9.90 -4.68 -6.76
N ALA A 68 -10.88 -5.15 -5.98
CA ALA A 68 -12.25 -4.62 -6.04
C ALA A 68 -12.36 -3.26 -5.35
N VAL A 69 -11.41 -2.95 -4.45
CA VAL A 69 -11.28 -1.64 -3.84
C VAL A 69 -10.38 -0.79 -4.74
N ALA A 70 -10.92 0.31 -5.25
CA ALA A 70 -10.16 1.24 -6.07
C ALA A 70 -9.08 1.94 -5.23
N SER A 71 -7.87 1.98 -5.77
CA SER A 71 -6.68 2.64 -5.25
C SER A 71 -6.01 3.44 -6.37
N ASN A 72 -5.47 4.61 -6.03
CA ASN A 72 -4.66 5.46 -6.90
C ASN A 72 -3.18 5.07 -6.86
N ALA A 73 -2.76 4.25 -5.90
CA ALA A 73 -1.37 3.80 -5.79
C ALA A 73 -1.10 2.63 -6.75
N PRO A 74 0.04 2.61 -7.44
CA PRO A 74 0.48 1.48 -8.27
C PRO A 74 0.46 0.11 -7.57
N SER A 75 0.61 0.06 -6.24
CA SER A 75 0.51 -1.20 -5.47
C SER A 75 -0.90 -1.80 -5.45
N GLY A 76 -1.93 -1.02 -5.78
CA GLY A 76 -3.34 -1.38 -5.62
C GLY A 76 -3.82 -1.35 -4.17
N CYS A 77 -2.95 -0.98 -3.22
CA CYS A 77 -3.27 -0.97 -1.79
C CYS A 77 -3.75 0.41 -1.35
N GLU A 78 -4.69 0.46 -0.42
CA GLU A 78 -5.26 1.69 0.10
C GLU A 78 -5.67 1.59 1.58
N VAL A 79 -5.78 2.75 2.22
CA VAL A 79 -6.25 2.89 3.59
C VAL A 79 -7.56 3.68 3.60
N GLY A 80 -8.59 3.08 4.19
CA GLY A 80 -9.88 3.74 4.41
C GLY A 80 -11.09 2.91 3.97
N THR A 81 -10.91 1.74 3.35
CA THR A 81 -12.01 0.82 3.04
C THR A 81 -11.60 -0.63 3.30
N ASP A 82 -12.53 -1.43 3.82
CA ASP A 82 -12.27 -2.87 4.03
C ASP A 82 -12.19 -3.61 2.70
N ALA A 83 -11.30 -4.61 2.64
CA ALA A 83 -11.33 -5.60 1.57
C ALA A 83 -12.66 -6.37 1.56
N THR A 84 -13.15 -6.64 0.35
CA THR A 84 -14.32 -7.50 0.10
C THR A 84 -13.92 -8.93 -0.26
N ARG A 85 -12.67 -9.10 -0.71
CA ARG A 85 -12.09 -10.38 -1.13
C ARG A 85 -10.69 -10.52 -0.56
N GLY A 86 -10.49 -11.54 0.26
CA GLY A 86 -9.15 -11.91 0.70
C GLY A 86 -8.43 -12.85 -0.28
N PRO A 87 -7.13 -13.10 -0.09
CA PRO A 87 -6.32 -13.97 -0.95
C PRO A 87 -6.72 -15.45 -0.87
N VAL A 88 -7.37 -15.86 0.22
CA VAL A 88 -7.93 -17.21 0.45
C VAL A 88 -9.26 -17.08 1.19
N ALA A 89 -10.17 -18.06 1.03
CA ALA A 89 -11.39 -18.11 1.82
C ALA A 89 -11.05 -18.44 3.28
N ASN A 90 -11.08 -17.45 4.16
CA ASN A 90 -10.97 -17.60 5.61
C ASN A 90 -11.61 -16.39 6.28
N ALA A 91 -12.70 -16.59 7.01
CA ALA A 91 -13.40 -15.50 7.69
C ALA A 91 -12.72 -15.11 9.02
N ASP A 92 -12.01 -16.04 9.65
CA ASP A 92 -11.42 -15.89 10.99
C ASP A 92 -9.90 -15.63 10.91
N ARG A 93 -9.48 -14.74 9.99
CA ARG A 93 -8.07 -14.38 9.87
C ARG A 93 -7.64 -13.48 11.02
N SER A 94 -6.45 -13.74 11.54
CA SER A 94 -5.77 -12.84 12.47
C SER A 94 -5.48 -11.48 11.85
N THR A 95 -5.39 -10.47 12.71
CA THR A 95 -5.19 -9.07 12.38
C THR A 95 -3.80 -8.60 12.76
N LEU A 96 -3.14 -7.97 11.80
CA LEU A 96 -1.95 -7.17 12.00
C LEU A 96 -2.36 -5.71 12.11
N TYR A 97 -2.03 -5.08 13.23
CA TYR A 97 -2.15 -3.64 13.42
C TYR A 97 -0.83 -2.94 13.09
N VAL A 98 -0.86 -2.10 12.06
CA VAL A 98 0.27 -1.27 11.63
C VAL A 98 0.18 0.07 12.33
N LEU A 99 1.11 0.32 13.26
CA LEU A 99 1.20 1.55 14.02
C LEU A 99 2.00 2.60 13.24
N VAL A 100 1.35 3.70 12.85
CA VAL A 100 1.98 4.79 12.08
C VAL A 100 2.09 6.05 12.94
N PRO A 101 3.32 6.48 13.32
CA PRO A 101 3.51 7.76 13.99
C PRO A 101 3.29 8.92 13.00
N LEU A 102 2.38 9.83 13.34
CA LEU A 102 2.08 11.06 12.60
C LEU A 102 2.80 12.29 13.19
N PHE A 103 3.96 12.04 13.80
CA PHE A 103 4.82 13.04 14.42
C PHE A 103 6.29 12.69 14.18
N SER A 104 7.19 13.65 14.38
CA SER A 104 8.60 13.47 14.06
C SER A 104 9.39 12.79 15.18
N ASN A 105 10.38 12.00 14.79
CA ASN A 105 11.37 11.36 15.68
C ASN A 105 10.78 10.53 16.84
N PRO A 106 9.90 9.55 16.55
CA PRO A 106 9.34 8.68 17.57
C PRO A 106 10.43 7.88 18.29
N VAL A 107 10.31 7.72 19.62
CA VAL A 107 11.22 6.91 20.44
C VAL A 107 10.44 5.78 21.15
N PRO A 108 10.76 4.50 20.92
CA PRO A 108 11.81 3.99 20.02
C PRO A 108 11.51 4.27 18.55
N ALA A 109 12.54 4.23 17.69
CA ALA A 109 12.33 4.33 16.25
C ALA A 109 11.38 3.22 15.75
N PRO A 110 10.59 3.46 14.69
CA PRO A 110 9.69 2.46 14.14
C PRO A 110 10.48 1.28 13.59
N MET A 111 9.90 0.08 13.67
CA MET A 111 10.54 -1.16 13.24
C MET A 111 10.83 -1.19 11.74
N CYS A 112 9.96 -0.54 10.97
CA CYS A 112 10.04 -0.33 9.54
C CYS A 112 10.30 1.15 9.27
N ALA A 113 11.38 1.46 8.55
CA ALA A 113 11.55 2.79 7.98
C ALA A 113 10.63 2.99 6.77
N VAL A 114 10.57 4.22 6.26
CA VAL A 114 9.76 4.57 5.08
C VAL A 114 10.15 3.67 3.91
N ALA A 115 9.16 3.01 3.31
CA ALA A 115 9.31 2.12 2.16
C ALA A 115 10.47 1.10 2.27
N SER A 116 10.74 0.58 3.48
CA SER A 116 11.89 -0.32 3.70
C SER A 116 11.53 -1.77 4.02
N CYS A 117 10.27 -2.05 4.38
CA CYS A 117 9.93 -3.36 4.92
C CYS A 117 9.72 -4.42 3.82
N PRO A 118 10.26 -5.63 4.03
CA PRO A 118 10.29 -6.67 3.00
C PRO A 118 8.87 -7.17 2.72
N ASN A 119 8.53 -7.42 1.46
CA ASN A 119 7.26 -8.06 1.08
C ASN A 119 6.01 -7.26 1.47
N HIS A 120 6.15 -5.93 1.52
CA HIS A 120 5.08 -4.95 1.69
C HIS A 120 4.97 -4.10 0.43
N PRO A 121 3.84 -3.39 0.21
CA PRO A 121 3.82 -2.35 -0.80
C PRO A 121 4.81 -1.26 -0.42
N LEU A 122 5.55 -0.73 -1.39
CA LEU A 122 6.45 0.41 -1.16
C LEU A 122 5.71 1.75 -1.18
N ASN A 123 4.46 1.74 -1.62
CA ASN A 123 3.58 2.89 -1.74
C ASN A 123 2.12 2.52 -1.44
N ILE A 124 1.33 3.51 -1.01
CA ILE A 124 -0.04 3.30 -0.56
C ILE A 124 -0.92 4.51 -0.90
N ASP A 125 -2.19 4.26 -1.18
CA ASP A 125 -3.19 5.31 -1.36
C ASP A 125 -3.85 5.65 -0.02
N LEU A 126 -3.76 6.93 0.38
CA LEU A 126 -4.38 7.49 1.58
C LEU A 126 -5.50 8.49 1.25
N SER A 127 -5.91 8.59 -0.02
CA SER A 127 -6.86 9.58 -0.52
C SER A 127 -8.22 9.54 0.20
N ARG A 128 -8.66 8.37 0.66
CA ARG A 128 -9.91 8.22 1.43
C ARG A 128 -9.84 8.84 2.82
N ILE A 129 -8.66 8.87 3.42
CA ILE A 129 -8.44 9.47 4.74
C ILE A 129 -7.80 10.87 4.66
N ALA A 130 -7.68 11.44 3.45
CA ALA A 130 -6.99 12.71 3.23
C ALA A 130 -7.55 13.85 4.10
N GLY A 131 -8.87 13.90 4.31
CA GLY A 131 -9.50 14.88 5.21
C GLY A 131 -9.02 14.77 6.66
N ALA A 132 -8.83 13.55 7.17
CA ALA A 132 -8.28 13.32 8.51
C ALA A 132 -6.78 13.68 8.59
N LEU A 133 -6.07 13.59 7.46
CA LEU A 133 -4.66 13.99 7.34
C LEU A 133 -4.47 15.50 7.09
N GLY A 134 -5.56 16.26 6.91
CA GLY A 134 -5.47 17.67 6.52
C GLY A 134 -4.89 17.89 5.12
N ALA A 135 -5.04 16.91 4.22
CA ALA A 135 -4.50 16.91 2.87
C ALA A 135 -5.60 16.88 1.80
N ALA A 136 -5.28 17.33 0.59
CA ALA A 136 -6.14 17.09 -0.57
C ALA A 136 -5.99 15.61 -1.02
N PRO A 137 -7.08 14.92 -1.44
CA PRO A 137 -7.00 13.51 -1.85
C PRO A 137 -5.93 13.21 -2.89
N GLY A 138 -5.79 14.05 -3.91
CA GLY A 138 -4.77 13.89 -4.95
C GLY A 138 -3.32 14.07 -4.48
N ALA A 139 -3.10 14.72 -3.33
CA ALA A 139 -1.77 14.89 -2.75
C ALA A 139 -1.29 13.64 -1.98
N VAL A 140 -2.21 12.73 -1.65
CA VAL A 140 -1.93 11.52 -0.86
C VAL A 140 -2.45 10.25 -1.53
N GLY A 141 -2.71 10.30 -2.85
CA GLY A 141 -3.20 9.17 -3.63
C GLY A 141 -2.14 8.11 -3.94
N ASP A 142 -0.87 8.49 -3.90
CA ASP A 142 0.28 7.60 -4.08
C ASP A 142 1.44 8.14 -3.26
N VAL A 143 1.60 7.65 -2.03
CA VAL A 143 2.68 8.06 -1.14
C VAL A 143 3.54 6.88 -0.77
N ALA A 144 4.83 7.14 -0.52
CA ALA A 144 5.72 6.13 0.05
C ALA A 144 5.13 5.58 1.36
N LEU A 145 5.19 4.27 1.55
CA LEU A 145 4.67 3.64 2.76
C LEU A 145 5.35 4.27 3.99
N PRO A 146 4.60 4.91 4.92
CA PRO A 146 5.19 5.59 6.07
C PRO A 146 6.00 4.64 6.95
N ALA A 147 6.90 5.19 7.78
CA ALA A 147 7.56 4.40 8.82
C ALA A 147 6.52 3.87 9.81
N HIS A 148 6.68 2.64 10.32
CA HIS A 148 5.67 2.00 11.17
C HIS A 148 6.24 0.86 12.03
N SER A 149 5.44 0.40 12.99
CA SER A 149 5.66 -0.81 13.80
C SER A 149 4.43 -1.72 13.77
N HIS A 150 4.56 -2.94 14.28
CA HIS A 150 3.53 -3.96 14.22
C HIS A 150 3.06 -4.39 15.61
N ILE A 151 1.73 -4.49 15.80
CA ILE A 151 1.10 -5.26 16.87
C ILE A 151 0.28 -6.39 16.24
N LEU A 152 0.44 -7.62 16.75
CA LEU A 152 -0.34 -8.78 16.34
C LEU A 152 -1.46 -9.06 17.36
N ASP A 153 -2.59 -9.58 16.89
CA ASP A 153 -3.69 -10.07 17.76
C ASP A 153 -3.46 -11.51 18.27
N GLY A 154 -2.29 -12.10 17.98
CA GLY A 154 -1.93 -13.44 18.44
C GLY A 154 -0.72 -14.04 17.74
N ALA A 155 -0.57 -15.36 17.83
CA ALA A 155 0.56 -16.12 17.30
C ALA A 155 0.19 -16.99 16.08
N ALA A 156 -0.54 -16.41 15.11
CA ALA A 156 -0.96 -17.12 13.91
C ALA A 156 0.13 -17.21 12.83
N GLY A 157 -0.17 -17.96 11.78
CA GLY A 157 0.64 -18.03 10.57
C GLY A 157 -0.26 -18.02 9.33
N GLY A 158 0.23 -17.45 8.24
CA GLY A 158 -0.51 -17.34 6.98
C GLY A 158 -0.88 -15.91 6.64
N TRP A 159 -2.09 -15.71 6.11
CA TRP A 159 -2.60 -14.40 5.69
C TRP A 159 -3.22 -13.64 6.85
N TRP A 160 -2.77 -12.41 7.06
CA TRP A 160 -3.21 -11.48 8.08
C TRP A 160 -3.99 -10.32 7.46
N ASP A 161 -5.13 -9.97 8.03
CA ASP A 161 -5.83 -8.72 7.71
C ASP A 161 -5.00 -7.55 8.25
N VAL A 162 -4.87 -6.47 7.48
CA VAL A 162 -4.10 -5.31 7.91
C VAL A 162 -5.04 -4.17 8.28
N LYS A 163 -4.86 -3.66 9.50
CA LYS A 163 -5.50 -2.43 9.97
C LYS A 163 -4.45 -1.40 10.33
N ILE A 164 -4.74 -0.13 10.08
CA ILE A 164 -3.85 0.98 10.45
C ILE A 164 -4.27 1.56 11.80
N VAL A 165 -3.30 1.87 12.63
CA VAL A 165 -3.48 2.63 13.85
C VAL A 165 -2.59 3.86 13.79
N ALA A 166 -3.19 5.03 13.71
CA ALA A 166 -2.47 6.30 13.67
C ALA A 166 -2.12 6.74 15.10
N VAL A 167 -0.87 7.16 15.31
CA VAL A 167 -0.35 7.59 16.62
C VAL A 167 0.14 9.02 16.49
N THR A 168 -0.48 9.95 17.21
CA THR A 168 -0.31 11.39 16.99
C THR A 168 0.68 12.06 17.93
N ASN A 169 1.14 11.36 18.96
CA ASN A 169 2.09 11.90 19.92
C ASN A 169 3.03 10.83 20.52
N GLU A 170 4.16 11.30 21.03
CA GLU A 170 5.22 10.47 21.62
C GLU A 170 4.78 9.73 22.89
N SER A 171 3.87 10.31 23.70
CA SER A 171 3.40 9.66 24.92
C SER A 171 2.63 8.37 24.62
N ALA A 172 1.75 8.41 23.62
CA ALA A 172 1.02 7.24 23.14
C ALA A 172 1.98 6.20 22.53
N TRP A 173 2.92 6.65 21.70
CA TRP A 173 3.90 5.77 21.08
C TRP A 173 4.74 5.02 22.13
N ALA A 174 5.24 5.73 23.15
CA ALA A 174 6.00 5.15 24.24
C ALA A 174 5.17 4.12 25.04
N LYS A 175 3.88 4.40 25.29
CA LYS A 175 2.98 3.45 25.96
C LYS A 175 2.77 2.18 25.13
N LEU A 176 2.56 2.32 23.82
CA LEU A 176 2.45 1.18 22.90
C LEU A 176 3.74 0.36 22.87
N ALA A 177 4.90 1.02 22.77
CA ALA A 177 6.20 0.37 22.73
C ALA A 177 6.59 -0.32 24.05
N ALA A 178 6.17 0.23 25.19
CA ALA A 178 6.35 -0.39 26.50
C ALA A 178 5.38 -1.57 26.69
N GLY A 179 4.13 -1.42 26.27
CA GLY A 179 3.06 -2.39 26.48
C GLY A 179 3.04 -3.57 25.50
N LYS A 180 3.53 -3.36 24.27
CA LYS A 180 3.72 -4.39 23.22
C LYS A 180 2.54 -5.36 23.05
N SER A 181 1.31 -4.87 23.15
CA SER A 181 0.12 -5.72 23.16
C SER A 181 -1.09 -5.01 22.61
N GLU A 182 -1.97 -5.78 21.98
CA GLU A 182 -3.28 -5.32 21.53
C GLU A 182 -4.11 -4.77 22.70
N ALA A 183 -4.03 -5.36 23.90
CA ALA A 183 -4.74 -4.87 25.08
C ALA A 183 -4.38 -3.41 25.43
N VAL A 184 -3.10 -3.05 25.39
CA VAL A 184 -2.65 -1.66 25.62
C VAL A 184 -3.11 -0.74 24.50
N MET A 185 -3.01 -1.19 23.25
CA MET A 185 -3.50 -0.44 22.09
C MET A 185 -5.00 -0.14 22.20
N ASN A 186 -5.82 -1.15 22.50
CA ASN A 186 -7.27 -1.02 22.65
C ASN A 186 -7.64 -0.08 23.81
N SER A 187 -6.89 -0.14 24.93
CA SER A 187 -7.07 0.82 26.03
C SER A 187 -6.78 2.26 25.62
N LEU A 188 -5.81 2.49 24.73
CA LEU A 188 -5.49 3.83 24.25
C LEU A 188 -6.52 4.31 23.22
N ILE A 189 -6.96 3.44 22.31
CA ILE A 189 -8.03 3.74 21.35
C ILE A 189 -9.32 4.13 22.08
N ALA A 190 -9.65 3.48 23.19
CA ALA A 190 -10.82 3.79 23.99
C ALA A 190 -10.75 5.16 24.69
N ASP A 191 -9.56 5.74 24.83
CA ASP A 191 -9.35 7.08 25.37
C ASP A 191 -9.15 8.10 24.23
N PRO A 192 -10.15 8.96 23.93
CA PRO A 192 -10.07 9.91 22.82
C PRO A 192 -8.98 10.96 23.01
N SER A 193 -8.43 11.12 24.22
CA SER A 193 -7.33 12.04 24.52
C SER A 193 -5.94 11.39 24.42
N SER A 194 -5.87 10.07 24.20
CA SER A 194 -4.60 9.35 24.16
C SER A 194 -3.74 9.76 22.95
N GLY A 195 -4.38 10.11 21.84
CA GLY A 195 -3.74 10.34 20.55
C GLY A 195 -3.47 9.07 19.75
N VAL A 196 -4.11 7.95 20.07
CA VAL A 196 -4.17 6.74 19.25
C VAL A 196 -5.52 6.68 18.54
N LEU A 197 -5.52 6.51 17.22
CA LEU A 197 -6.72 6.50 16.38
C LEU A 197 -6.75 5.23 15.52
N GLY A 198 -7.93 4.63 15.39
CA GLY A 198 -8.17 3.42 14.61
C GLY A 198 -8.93 2.36 15.40
N PRO A 199 -8.91 1.09 14.95
CA PRO A 199 -8.26 0.61 13.73
C PRO A 199 -8.95 1.16 12.47
N ILE A 200 -8.15 1.65 11.52
CA ILE A 200 -8.62 2.15 10.22
C ILE A 200 -8.52 0.98 9.22
N PRO A 201 -9.58 0.70 8.45
CA PRO A 201 -9.59 -0.44 7.54
C PRO A 201 -8.64 -0.23 6.36
N THR A 202 -8.22 -1.34 5.75
CA THR A 202 -7.46 -1.37 4.50
C THR A 202 -7.99 -2.48 3.60
N ASN A 203 -7.62 -2.43 2.32
CA ASN A 203 -7.84 -3.53 1.40
C ASN A 203 -6.67 -4.53 1.37
N MET A 204 -5.73 -4.45 2.32
CA MET A 204 -4.42 -5.09 2.29
C MET A 204 -4.33 -6.29 3.22
N TYR A 205 -3.55 -7.28 2.78
CA TYR A 205 -3.19 -8.48 3.53
C TYR A 205 -1.69 -8.74 3.42
N LEU A 206 -1.09 -9.21 4.52
CA LEU A 206 0.30 -9.69 4.53
C LEU A 206 0.36 -11.18 4.83
N PHE A 207 1.41 -11.84 4.32
CA PHE A 207 1.67 -13.25 4.59
C PHE A 207 2.94 -13.46 5.41
N PHE A 208 2.81 -13.93 6.64
CA PHE A 208 3.95 -14.28 7.48
C PHE A 208 3.60 -15.32 8.54
N ASN A 209 4.66 -15.91 9.11
CA ASN A 209 4.58 -16.76 10.29
C ASN A 209 5.36 -16.11 11.43
N VAL A 210 4.87 -16.29 12.67
CA VAL A 210 5.67 -15.99 13.87
C VAL A 210 6.68 -17.12 14.07
N VAL A 211 7.99 -16.80 14.03
CA VAL A 211 9.07 -17.80 14.04
C VAL A 211 9.99 -17.72 15.27
N GLY A 212 9.79 -16.75 16.15
CA GLY A 212 10.56 -16.62 17.38
C GLY A 212 10.01 -15.57 18.33
N SER A 213 10.38 -15.68 19.61
CA SER A 213 10.10 -14.69 20.64
C SER A 213 11.42 -14.20 21.23
N HIS A 214 11.64 -12.89 21.20
CA HIS A 214 12.72 -12.25 21.93
C HIS A 214 12.18 -11.88 23.33
N ARG A 215 12.79 -12.47 24.36
CA ARG A 215 12.49 -12.14 25.76
C ARG A 215 13.12 -10.82 26.15
#